data_AF-A0A7Y4Z0H5-F1
#
_entry.id   AF-A0A7Y4Z0H5-F1
#
_cell.length_a   1.000
_cell.length_b   1.000
_cell.length_c   1.000
_cell.angle_alpha   90.00
_cell.angle_beta   90.00
_cell.angle_gamma   90.00
#
_symmetry.space_group_name_H-M   'P 1'
#
loop_
_entity.id
_entity.type
_entity.pdbx_description
1 polymer ?
#
loop_
_entity_poly.entity_id
_entity_poly.type
_entity_poly.pdbx_seq_one_letter_code
_entity_poly.pdbx_strand_id
1 'polypeptide(L)'
;MEQLIESILIYSFAAILCIVVVAIYLRKKKRESKIVDEKIKKAKEDGLHEPISLHPVVDINSCIATGACVAACPEHDILGIRNGKATIINASQCIGHGACFHACPTEAISLRIGTEKRGVELPHVNQTFETNVPGIFIAGELGGMGLIKNSVEQGKQAVENIVKSIKNNHNASYDLIIIGAGPAGISGSLMAKKHGLKFLLLEQDTLGGTVFTFPRKKIVMTSPMDLPLFGKIKLYETSKTELLDLWQTVLKKNNITVNENSKVDSIISEDEIFKVVTLKGDQHTSATVLLAIGRRGTPRKLNIPGEMKEKVAYRLLEPEAISSKHVIVVGGGDSAVESALLLADQNHVILSYRNEVFNRIKPQNSMALNKAVAEGRIEVRLSSNLLSIEDDTVILSVGKEGENLTLKNDLVYIFAGGELPTQFLEKAGIKITKKFGETVLKH
;
A
#
# COMPACT_ATOMS: atom_id res chain seq x y z
N MET A 1 -46.21 -37.77 45.14
CA MET A 1 -44.92 -38.40 44.81
C MET A 1 -44.70 -38.43 43.30
N GLU A 2 -45.71 -38.85 42.53
CA GLU A 2 -45.66 -38.87 41.05
C GLU A 2 -45.40 -37.49 40.41
N GLN A 3 -46.12 -36.44 40.81
CA GLN A 3 -45.89 -35.08 40.29
C GLN A 3 -44.46 -34.55 40.53
N LEU A 4 -43.83 -34.96 41.64
CA LEU A 4 -42.45 -34.58 41.94
C LEU A 4 -41.47 -35.32 41.01
N ILE A 5 -41.73 -36.60 40.75
CA ILE A 5 -40.91 -37.44 39.85
C ILE A 5 -41.03 -36.92 38.40
N GLU A 6 -42.23 -36.60 37.92
CA GLU A 6 -42.45 -36.01 36.60
C GLU A 6 -41.73 -34.67 36.44
N SER A 7 -41.84 -33.79 37.44
CA SER A 7 -41.15 -32.49 37.44
C SER A 7 -39.62 -32.67 37.40
N ILE A 8 -39.07 -33.59 38.19
CA ILE A 8 -37.63 -33.89 38.20
C ILE A 8 -37.17 -34.42 36.83
N LEU A 9 -37.95 -35.30 36.19
CA LEU A 9 -37.62 -35.85 34.88
C LEU A 9 -37.62 -34.76 33.80
N ILE A 10 -38.63 -33.87 33.79
CA ILE A 10 -38.72 -32.76 32.84
C ILE A 10 -37.56 -31.78 33.02
N TYR A 11 -37.28 -31.34 34.25
CA TYR A 11 -36.17 -30.41 34.51
C TYR A 11 -34.81 -31.06 34.23
N SER A 12 -34.63 -32.34 34.54
CA SER A 12 -33.39 -33.08 34.23
C SER A 12 -33.18 -33.19 32.72
N PHE A 13 -34.24 -33.52 31.97
CA PHE A 13 -34.17 -33.58 30.51
C PHE A 13 -33.86 -32.22 29.89
N ALA A 14 -34.53 -31.15 30.34
CA ALA A 14 -34.25 -29.79 29.89
C ALA A 14 -32.82 -29.34 30.23
N ALA A 15 -32.33 -29.66 31.43
CA ALA A 15 -30.95 -29.38 31.84
C ALA A 15 -29.94 -30.14 30.98
N ILE A 16 -30.18 -31.43 30.71
CA ILE A 16 -29.33 -32.25 29.82
C ILE A 16 -29.31 -31.64 28.41
N LEU A 17 -30.46 -31.24 27.87
CA LEU A 17 -30.54 -30.60 26.55
C LEU A 17 -29.72 -29.30 26.51
N CYS A 18 -29.88 -28.43 27.51
CA CYS A 18 -29.10 -27.20 27.65
C CYS A 18 -27.59 -27.49 27.74
N ILE A 19 -27.18 -28.48 28.55
CA ILE A 19 -25.78 -28.90 28.69
C ILE A 19 -25.22 -29.40 27.35
N VAL A 20 -25.98 -30.22 26.62
CA VAL A 20 -25.56 -30.74 25.31
C VAL A 20 -25.38 -29.61 24.30
N VAL A 21 -26.32 -28.66 24.22
CA VAL A 21 -26.21 -27.49 23.34
C VAL A 21 -24.99 -26.64 23.69
N VAL A 22 -24.78 -26.35 24.98
CA VAL A 22 -23.60 -25.59 25.45
C VAL A 22 -22.30 -26.36 25.15
N ALA A 23 -22.27 -27.68 25.36
CA ALA A 23 -21.10 -28.50 25.08
C ALA A 23 -20.75 -28.53 23.58
N ILE A 24 -21.75 -28.64 22.70
CA ILE A 24 -21.55 -28.56 21.25
C ILE A 24 -21.02 -27.18 20.86
N TYR A 25 -21.61 -26.11 21.41
CA TYR A 25 -21.16 -24.74 21.15
C TYR A 25 -19.71 -24.51 21.61
N LEU A 26 -19.36 -24.92 22.83
CA LEU A 26 -17.99 -24.81 23.36
C LEU A 26 -16.99 -25.65 22.55
N ARG A 27 -17.36 -26.86 22.12
CA ARG A 27 -16.52 -27.69 21.25
C ARG A 27 -16.28 -27.03 19.90
N LYS A 28 -17.32 -26.47 19.27
CA LYS A 28 -17.20 -25.72 18.01
C LYS A 28 -16.27 -24.52 18.19
N LYS A 29 -16.49 -23.70 19.21
CA LYS A 29 -15.66 -22.52 19.52
C LYS A 29 -14.19 -22.89 19.76
N LYS A 30 -13.92 -24.00 20.47
CA LYS A 30 -12.57 -24.51 20.70
C LYS A 30 -11.90 -24.95 19.39
N ARG A 31 -12.64 -25.64 18.51
CA ARG A 31 -12.15 -26.06 17.20
C ARG A 31 -11.80 -24.87 16.31
N GLU A 32 -12.69 -23.88 16.20
CA GLU A 32 -12.45 -22.65 15.43
C GLU A 32 -11.26 -21.86 15.98
N SER A 33 -11.15 -21.73 17.30
CA SER A 33 -10.01 -21.06 17.93
C SER A 33 -8.69 -21.78 17.64
N LYS A 34 -8.69 -23.12 17.63
CA LYS A 34 -7.51 -23.92 17.29
C LYS A 34 -7.03 -23.67 15.86
N ILE A 35 -7.95 -23.55 14.90
CA ILE A 35 -7.62 -23.21 13.51
C ILE A 35 -6.95 -21.83 13.45
N VAL A 36 -7.50 -20.85 14.17
CA VAL A 36 -6.91 -19.50 14.24
C VAL A 36 -5.53 -19.52 14.93
N ASP A 37 -5.36 -20.31 15.99
CA ASP A 37 -4.06 -20.50 16.66
C ASP A 37 -3.00 -21.06 15.70
N GLU A 38 -3.35 -22.07 14.89
CA GLU A 38 -2.45 -22.63 13.87
C GLU A 38 -2.07 -21.59 12.82
N LYS A 39 -3.05 -20.79 12.34
CA LYS A 39 -2.78 -19.68 11.41
C LYS A 39 -1.89 -18.61 12.02
N ILE A 40 -2.11 -18.22 13.28
CA ILE A 40 -1.25 -17.25 13.99
C ILE A 40 0.17 -17.80 14.14
N LYS A 41 0.32 -19.08 14.50
CA LYS A 41 1.62 -19.72 14.62
C LYS A 41 2.39 -19.63 13.30
N LYS A 42 1.76 -20.03 12.20
CA LYS A 42 2.34 -19.93 10.86
C LYS A 42 2.68 -18.48 10.50
N ALA A 43 1.77 -17.53 10.76
CA ALA A 43 2.01 -16.11 10.50
C ALA A 43 3.21 -15.56 11.29
N LYS A 44 3.50 -16.08 12.49
CA LYS A 44 4.68 -15.70 13.27
C LYS A 44 5.95 -16.30 12.69
N GLU A 45 5.92 -17.57 12.29
CA GLU A 45 7.04 -18.25 11.62
C GLU A 45 7.40 -17.53 10.30
N ASP A 46 6.39 -17.13 9.53
CA ASP A 46 6.55 -16.40 8.27
C ASP A 46 6.88 -14.91 8.47
N GLY A 47 6.86 -14.40 9.72
CA GLY A 47 7.08 -12.98 10.02
C GLY A 47 5.96 -12.03 9.58
N LEU A 48 4.79 -12.56 9.24
CA LEU A 48 3.62 -11.85 8.73
C LEU A 48 2.68 -11.34 9.85
N HIS A 49 2.81 -11.88 11.06
CA HIS A 49 1.95 -11.50 12.18
C HIS A 49 2.19 -10.06 12.66
N GLU A 50 3.44 -9.60 12.63
CA GLU A 50 3.81 -8.23 12.99
C GLU A 50 3.56 -7.32 11.78
N PRO A 51 2.73 -6.26 11.86
CA PRO A 51 2.39 -5.43 10.72
C PRO A 51 3.57 -4.60 10.22
N ILE A 52 3.58 -4.23 8.94
CA ILE A 52 4.60 -3.34 8.34
C ILE A 52 4.15 -1.88 8.36
N SER A 53 2.84 -1.62 8.32
CA SER A 53 2.26 -0.27 8.30
C SER A 53 0.92 -0.24 9.05
N LEU A 54 -0.19 0.00 8.33
CA LEU A 54 -1.55 0.13 8.82
C LEU A 54 -2.15 -1.25 9.08
N HIS A 55 -2.74 -1.44 10.26
CA HIS A 55 -3.38 -2.70 10.63
C HIS A 55 -4.56 -2.46 11.58
N PRO A 56 -5.54 -3.37 11.63
CA PRO A 56 -6.62 -3.29 12.60
C PRO A 56 -6.15 -3.70 13.99
N VAL A 57 -6.57 -2.97 15.00
CA VAL A 57 -6.42 -3.30 16.42
C VAL A 57 -7.80 -3.46 17.02
N VAL A 58 -8.05 -4.63 17.62
CA VAL A 58 -9.34 -5.00 18.22
C VAL A 58 -9.33 -4.68 19.71
N ASP A 59 -10.31 -3.92 20.17
CA ASP A 59 -10.64 -3.81 21.58
C ASP A 59 -11.40 -5.06 22.04
N ILE A 60 -10.74 -5.85 22.88
CA ILE A 60 -11.24 -7.11 23.39
C ILE A 60 -12.47 -6.91 24.30
N ASN A 61 -12.58 -5.77 24.99
CA ASN A 61 -13.70 -5.51 25.89
C ASN A 61 -14.97 -5.22 25.10
N SER A 62 -14.85 -4.43 24.03
CA SER A 62 -15.98 -4.04 23.17
C SER A 62 -16.34 -5.10 22.12
N CYS A 63 -15.45 -6.03 21.82
CA CYS A 63 -15.69 -7.07 20.81
C CYS A 63 -16.71 -8.12 21.28
N ILE A 64 -17.85 -8.22 20.60
CA ILE A 64 -18.89 -9.24 20.87
C ILE A 64 -18.82 -10.48 19.95
N ALA A 65 -17.72 -10.64 19.19
CA ALA A 65 -17.42 -11.83 18.39
C ALA A 65 -18.40 -12.14 17.24
N THR A 66 -19.03 -11.12 16.64
CA THR A 66 -19.96 -11.33 15.51
C THR A 66 -19.31 -11.96 14.28
N GLY A 67 -17.99 -11.81 14.11
CA GLY A 67 -17.28 -12.25 12.91
C GLY A 67 -17.46 -11.33 11.70
N ALA A 68 -18.24 -10.24 11.81
CA ALA A 68 -18.49 -9.32 10.70
C ALA A 68 -17.20 -8.72 10.13
N CYS A 69 -16.23 -8.38 11.00
CA CYS A 69 -14.94 -7.86 10.58
C CYS A 69 -14.07 -8.88 9.81
N VAL A 70 -14.22 -10.16 10.14
CA VAL A 70 -13.53 -11.27 9.44
C VAL A 70 -14.16 -11.49 8.07
N ALA A 71 -15.49 -11.54 8.02
CA ALA A 71 -16.25 -11.76 6.78
C ALA A 71 -16.11 -10.59 5.79
N ALA A 72 -15.98 -9.36 6.28
CA ALA A 72 -15.85 -8.17 5.45
C ALA A 72 -14.44 -7.97 4.86
N CYS A 73 -13.43 -8.74 5.28
CA CYS A 73 -12.06 -8.57 4.80
C CYS A 73 -11.83 -9.32 3.48
N PRO A 74 -11.55 -8.62 2.36
CA PRO A 74 -11.30 -9.24 1.05
C PRO A 74 -9.94 -9.93 0.95
N GLU A 75 -8.96 -9.52 1.76
CA GLU A 75 -7.64 -10.18 1.78
C GLU A 75 -7.69 -11.55 2.47
N HIS A 76 -8.74 -11.80 3.27
CA HIS A 76 -8.91 -12.97 4.12
C HIS A 76 -7.79 -13.17 5.14
N ASP A 77 -8.06 -13.89 6.23
CA ASP A 77 -7.04 -14.25 7.25
C ASP A 77 -6.19 -13.08 7.82
N ILE A 78 -6.68 -11.85 7.74
CA ILE A 78 -6.10 -10.70 8.48
C ILE A 78 -6.57 -10.76 9.94
N LEU A 79 -7.85 -11.10 10.14
CA LEU A 79 -8.51 -11.30 11.42
C LEU A 79 -9.12 -12.70 11.47
N GLY A 80 -9.21 -13.27 12.66
CA GLY A 80 -10.00 -14.48 12.94
C GLY A 80 -10.62 -14.44 14.33
N ILE A 81 -11.52 -15.36 14.63
CA ILE A 81 -12.15 -15.45 15.95
C ILE A 81 -11.39 -16.46 16.81
N ARG A 82 -10.75 -15.95 17.87
CA ARG A 82 -10.01 -16.75 18.85
C ARG A 82 -10.59 -16.53 20.23
N ASN A 83 -10.96 -17.61 20.91
CA ASN A 83 -11.61 -17.56 22.23
C ASN A 83 -12.87 -16.69 22.27
N GLY A 84 -13.54 -16.50 21.12
CA GLY A 84 -14.72 -15.64 21.00
C GLY A 84 -14.38 -14.16 21.00
N LYS A 85 -13.21 -13.78 20.47
CA LYS A 85 -12.82 -12.40 20.24
C LYS A 85 -12.13 -12.32 18.88
N ALA A 86 -12.37 -11.24 18.14
CA ALA A 86 -11.61 -10.99 16.93
C ALA A 86 -10.13 -10.77 17.29
N THR A 87 -9.24 -11.44 16.58
CA THR A 87 -7.81 -11.47 16.83
C THR A 87 -7.07 -11.38 15.52
N ILE A 88 -5.97 -10.65 15.52
CA ILE A 88 -5.10 -10.48 14.35
C ILE A 88 -4.39 -11.78 14.02
N ILE A 89 -4.31 -12.11 12.73
CA ILE A 89 -3.56 -13.26 12.19
C ILE A 89 -2.40 -12.74 11.34
N ASN A 90 -2.67 -12.23 10.13
CA ASN A 90 -1.66 -11.77 9.17
C ASN A 90 -1.64 -10.25 9.02
N ALA A 91 -1.21 -9.52 10.05
CA ALA A 91 -1.28 -8.06 10.05
C ALA A 91 -0.49 -7.41 8.90
N SER A 92 0.63 -8.01 8.48
CA SER A 92 1.45 -7.51 7.36
C SER A 92 0.76 -7.56 6.00
N GLN A 93 -0.27 -8.39 5.84
CA GLN A 93 -1.03 -8.51 4.59
C GLN A 93 -2.22 -7.55 4.53
N CYS A 94 -2.47 -6.79 5.59
CA CYS A 94 -3.52 -5.78 5.61
C CYS A 94 -3.18 -4.65 4.61
N ILE A 95 -4.04 -4.48 3.60
CA ILE A 95 -3.89 -3.38 2.62
C ILE A 95 -4.56 -2.07 3.08
N GLY A 96 -5.17 -2.04 4.27
CA GLY A 96 -5.71 -0.80 4.83
C GLY A 96 -7.03 -0.31 4.23
N HIS A 97 -7.84 -1.21 3.65
CA HIS A 97 -9.13 -0.86 3.04
C HIS A 97 -10.21 -0.48 4.07
N GLY A 98 -10.05 -0.81 5.35
CA GLY A 98 -10.93 -0.38 6.43
C GLY A 98 -12.31 -1.07 6.51
N ALA A 99 -12.57 -2.10 5.69
CA ALA A 99 -13.87 -2.77 5.72
C ALA A 99 -14.16 -3.43 7.08
N CYS A 100 -13.13 -3.97 7.76
CA CYS A 100 -13.27 -4.50 9.11
C CYS A 100 -13.69 -3.42 10.13
N PHE A 101 -13.17 -2.20 9.99
CA PHE A 101 -13.50 -1.05 10.85
C PHE A 101 -14.97 -0.66 10.71
N HIS A 102 -15.47 -0.55 9.47
CA HIS A 102 -16.86 -0.18 9.20
C HIS A 102 -17.86 -1.31 9.46
N ALA A 103 -17.47 -2.57 9.31
CA ALA A 103 -18.36 -3.71 9.52
C ALA A 103 -18.54 -4.08 11.00
N CYS A 104 -17.78 -3.49 11.92
CA CYS A 104 -17.84 -3.82 13.33
C CYS A 104 -19.04 -3.13 14.01
N PRO A 105 -20.09 -3.85 14.44
CA PRO A 105 -21.31 -3.24 14.97
C PRO A 105 -21.12 -2.61 16.35
N THR A 106 -20.08 -3.01 17.09
CA THR A 106 -19.74 -2.44 18.40
C THR A 106 -18.53 -1.53 18.34
N GLU A 107 -18.11 -1.15 17.12
CA GLU A 107 -17.03 -0.17 16.91
C GLU A 107 -15.69 -0.55 17.59
N ALA A 108 -15.52 -1.83 17.91
CA ALA A 108 -14.38 -2.39 18.63
C ALA A 108 -13.08 -2.42 17.82
N ILE A 109 -13.04 -1.87 16.61
CA ILE A 109 -11.85 -1.89 15.75
C ILE A 109 -11.35 -0.46 15.59
N SER A 110 -10.05 -0.28 15.78
CA SER A 110 -9.31 0.91 15.39
C SER A 110 -8.29 0.54 14.31
N LEU A 111 -7.94 1.46 13.43
CA LEU A 111 -6.83 1.26 12.50
C LEU A 111 -5.62 2.03 13.01
N ARG A 112 -4.50 1.32 13.18
CA ARG A 112 -3.27 1.88 13.75
C ARG A 112 -2.09 1.70 12.82
N ILE A 113 -1.16 2.63 12.85
CA ILE A 113 0.09 2.58 12.09
C ILE A 113 1.26 2.26 13.02
N GLY A 114 2.04 1.26 12.61
CA GLY A 114 3.16 0.74 13.39
C GLY A 114 2.70 -0.05 14.63
N THR A 115 3.66 -0.55 15.39
CA THR A 115 3.45 -1.21 16.69
C THR A 115 4.36 -0.58 17.73
N GLU A 116 4.25 -1.02 18.98
CA GLU A 116 5.21 -0.68 20.04
C GLU A 116 6.65 -1.06 19.68
N LYS A 117 6.83 -2.13 18.88
CA LYS A 117 8.14 -2.63 18.47
C LYS A 117 8.61 -2.05 17.13
N ARG A 118 7.69 -1.77 16.23
CA ARG A 118 7.98 -1.33 14.86
C ARG A 118 7.33 0.01 14.56
N GLY A 119 8.15 1.05 14.60
CA GLY A 119 7.71 2.38 14.20
C GLY A 119 7.70 2.57 12.67
N VAL A 120 6.78 3.42 12.19
CA VAL A 120 6.66 3.78 10.77
C VAL A 120 6.93 5.27 10.63
N GLU A 121 7.84 5.63 9.72
CA GLU A 121 8.12 7.03 9.41
C GLU A 121 7.00 7.61 8.55
N LEU A 122 6.41 8.69 9.05
CA LEU A 122 5.39 9.47 8.39
C LEU A 122 5.62 10.97 8.65
N PRO A 123 5.28 11.83 7.68
CA PRO A 123 5.25 13.26 7.93
C PRO A 123 4.16 13.59 8.96
N HIS A 124 4.39 14.66 9.73
CA HIS A 124 3.35 15.19 10.61
C HIS A 124 2.23 15.81 9.77
N VAL A 125 1.01 15.32 9.97
CA VAL A 125 -0.20 15.80 9.30
C VAL A 125 -1.33 15.85 10.33
N ASN A 126 -2.03 16.97 10.42
CA ASN A 126 -3.18 17.13 11.32
C ASN A 126 -4.48 16.57 10.67
N GLN A 127 -5.60 16.68 11.37
CA GLN A 127 -6.91 16.22 10.87
C GLN A 127 -7.39 16.99 9.62
N THR A 128 -6.85 18.18 9.36
CA THR A 128 -7.18 18.98 8.18
C THR A 128 -6.25 18.73 6.99
N PHE A 129 -5.38 17.71 7.08
CA PHE A 129 -4.35 17.35 6.09
C PHE A 129 -3.17 18.34 6.00
N GLU A 130 -3.10 19.32 6.89
CA GLU A 130 -2.03 20.31 6.93
C GLU A 130 -0.82 19.77 7.70
N THR A 131 0.37 20.10 7.23
CA THR A 131 1.62 19.71 7.86
C THR A 131 1.98 20.65 9.02
N ASN A 132 3.15 20.47 9.62
CA ASN A 132 3.70 21.46 10.55
C ASN A 132 4.16 22.76 9.86
N VAL A 133 4.15 22.82 8.53
CA VAL A 133 4.41 24.03 7.75
C VAL A 133 3.07 24.56 7.28
N PRO A 134 2.57 25.68 7.85
CA PRO A 134 1.27 26.23 7.49
C PRO A 134 1.17 26.50 5.99
N GLY A 135 0.08 26.08 5.35
CA GLY A 135 -0.12 26.20 3.90
C GLY A 135 0.41 25.02 3.06
N ILE A 136 1.14 24.08 3.66
CA ILE A 136 1.52 22.82 2.99
C ILE A 136 0.65 21.67 3.53
N PHE A 137 0.01 20.96 2.60
CA PHE A 137 -0.90 19.84 2.86
C PHE A 137 -0.34 18.54 2.28
N ILE A 138 -0.69 17.40 2.87
CA ILE A 138 -0.30 16.06 2.41
C ILE A 138 -1.55 15.19 2.26
N ALA A 139 -1.67 14.50 1.13
CA ALA A 139 -2.75 13.53 0.90
C ALA A 139 -2.25 12.26 0.20
N GLY A 140 -3.04 11.19 0.35
CA GLY A 140 -2.80 9.89 -0.29
C GLY A 140 -1.88 9.00 0.52
N GLU A 141 -1.18 8.11 -0.18
CA GLU A 141 -0.31 7.10 0.44
C GLU A 141 0.72 7.72 1.39
N LEU A 142 1.18 8.95 1.12
CA LEU A 142 2.16 9.66 1.95
C LEU A 142 1.66 9.88 3.39
N GLY A 143 0.35 10.02 3.60
CA GLY A 143 -0.28 10.08 4.93
C GLY A 143 -0.53 8.72 5.58
N GLY A 144 -0.09 7.61 4.96
CA GLY A 144 -0.13 6.26 5.53
C GLY A 144 -1.28 5.36 5.07
N MET A 145 -2.15 5.82 4.15
CA MET A 145 -3.25 5.02 3.59
C MET A 145 -3.09 4.82 2.07
N GLY A 146 -2.62 3.64 1.66
CA GLY A 146 -2.22 3.38 0.26
C GLY A 146 -3.32 2.93 -0.71
N LEU A 147 -4.58 2.82 -0.28
CA LEU A 147 -5.67 2.43 -1.18
C LEU A 147 -6.07 3.60 -2.10
N ILE A 148 -6.36 3.32 -3.38
CA ILE A 148 -6.79 4.33 -4.36
C ILE A 148 -8.01 5.11 -3.86
N LYS A 149 -9.05 4.42 -3.36
CA LYS A 149 -10.23 5.04 -2.75
C LYS A 149 -9.86 6.04 -1.66
N ASN A 150 -8.97 5.64 -0.73
CA ASN A 150 -8.55 6.50 0.37
C ASN A 150 -7.76 7.70 -0.15
N SER A 151 -6.90 7.48 -1.15
CA SER A 151 -6.15 8.57 -1.79
C SER A 151 -7.07 9.59 -2.45
N VAL A 152 -8.09 9.12 -3.18
CA VAL A 152 -9.12 9.99 -3.77
C VAL A 152 -9.86 10.80 -2.69
N GLU A 153 -10.30 10.14 -1.63
CA GLU A 153 -11.06 10.79 -0.56
C GLU A 153 -10.21 11.83 0.19
N GLN A 154 -8.94 11.52 0.47
CA GLN A 154 -8.02 12.45 1.14
C GLN A 154 -7.66 13.65 0.26
N GLY A 155 -7.42 13.44 -1.04
CA GLY A 155 -7.17 14.54 -1.97
C GLY A 155 -8.33 15.52 -2.01
N LYS A 156 -9.56 15.00 -1.96
CA LYS A 156 -10.80 15.79 -1.86
C LYS A 156 -10.82 16.61 -0.56
N GLN A 157 -10.68 15.95 0.59
CA GLN A 157 -10.77 16.57 1.91
C GLN A 157 -9.66 17.61 2.14
N ALA A 158 -8.44 17.34 1.68
CA ALA A 158 -7.33 18.27 1.78
C ALA A 158 -7.64 19.59 1.06
N VAL A 159 -8.19 19.53 -0.16
CA VAL A 159 -8.57 20.74 -0.90
C VAL A 159 -9.77 21.45 -0.28
N GLU A 160 -10.76 20.72 0.25
CA GLU A 160 -11.86 21.34 1.00
C GLU A 160 -11.36 22.13 2.22
N ASN A 161 -10.28 21.68 2.87
CA ASN A 161 -9.67 22.40 3.97
C ASN A 161 -8.81 23.58 3.50
N ILE A 162 -8.08 23.43 2.38
CA ILE A 162 -7.36 24.53 1.73
C ILE A 162 -8.32 25.68 1.40
N VAL A 163 -9.49 25.40 0.83
CA VAL A 163 -10.49 26.41 0.49
C VAL A 163 -10.96 27.20 1.73
N LYS A 164 -10.99 26.57 2.90
CA LYS A 164 -11.39 27.22 4.15
C LYS A 164 -10.28 28.07 4.78
N SER A 165 -9.02 27.75 4.54
CA SER A 165 -7.87 28.40 5.19
C SER A 165 -7.10 29.37 4.29
N ILE A 166 -7.23 29.27 2.97
CA ILE A 166 -6.49 30.09 2.01
C ILE A 166 -6.85 31.58 2.16
N LYS A 167 -5.82 32.44 2.11
CA LYS A 167 -5.99 33.90 2.11
C LYS A 167 -6.36 34.36 0.69
N ASN A 168 -7.51 34.99 0.50
CA ASN A 168 -7.99 35.39 -0.83
C ASN A 168 -7.18 36.52 -1.53
N ASN A 169 -6.33 37.26 -0.81
CA ASN A 169 -5.54 38.39 -1.35
C ASN A 169 -4.03 38.10 -1.26
N HIS A 170 -3.56 37.06 -1.94
CA HIS A 170 -2.13 36.75 -2.05
C HIS A 170 -1.53 37.24 -3.37
N ASN A 171 -0.22 37.47 -3.39
CA ASN A 171 0.51 37.89 -4.59
C ASN A 171 1.06 36.72 -5.42
N ALA A 172 0.71 35.48 -5.06
CA ALA A 172 1.14 34.29 -5.79
C ALA A 172 0.44 34.11 -7.15
N SER A 173 1.12 33.43 -8.07
CA SER A 173 0.58 33.12 -9.40
C SER A 173 -0.57 32.12 -9.35
N TYR A 174 -0.59 31.25 -8.34
CA TYR A 174 -1.60 30.22 -8.13
C TYR A 174 -2.11 30.26 -6.69
N ASP A 175 -3.36 29.82 -6.51
CA ASP A 175 -3.95 29.59 -5.19
C ASP A 175 -3.39 28.28 -4.60
N LEU A 176 -3.20 27.27 -5.47
CA LEU A 176 -2.78 25.94 -5.11
C LEU A 176 -1.84 25.32 -6.16
N ILE A 177 -0.70 24.79 -5.73
CA ILE A 177 0.11 23.87 -6.53
C ILE A 177 -0.05 22.46 -5.97
N ILE A 178 -0.46 21.53 -6.84
CA ILE A 178 -0.63 20.12 -6.52
C ILE A 178 0.55 19.35 -7.12
N ILE A 179 1.27 18.61 -6.29
CA ILE A 179 2.49 17.89 -6.67
C ILE A 179 2.19 16.38 -6.63
N GLY A 180 2.14 15.75 -7.79
CA GLY A 180 1.84 14.34 -8.02
C GLY A 180 0.45 14.12 -8.65
N ALA A 181 0.40 13.57 -9.85
CA ALA A 181 -0.83 13.22 -10.59
C ALA A 181 -1.23 11.74 -10.39
N GLY A 182 -1.08 11.25 -9.16
CA GLY A 182 -1.71 10.01 -8.70
C GLY A 182 -3.18 10.24 -8.28
N PRO A 183 -3.86 9.20 -7.74
CA PRO A 183 -5.28 9.30 -7.38
C PRO A 183 -5.62 10.47 -6.44
N ALA A 184 -4.75 10.77 -5.47
CA ALA A 184 -4.93 11.90 -4.56
C ALA A 184 -4.84 13.26 -5.26
N GLY A 185 -3.83 13.46 -6.12
CA GLY A 185 -3.67 14.73 -6.83
C GLY A 185 -4.71 14.93 -7.93
N ILE A 186 -5.12 13.87 -8.61
CA ILE A 186 -6.25 13.91 -9.56
C ILE A 186 -7.52 14.34 -8.83
N SER A 187 -7.87 13.69 -7.71
CA SER A 187 -9.04 14.07 -6.91
C SER A 187 -8.94 15.51 -6.38
N GLY A 188 -7.77 15.90 -5.87
CA GLY A 188 -7.50 17.26 -5.42
C GLY A 188 -7.68 18.29 -6.54
N SER A 189 -7.20 18.00 -7.75
CA SER A 189 -7.35 18.91 -8.90
C SER A 189 -8.80 19.11 -9.31
N LEU A 190 -9.61 18.04 -9.26
CA LEU A 190 -11.05 18.11 -9.52
C LEU A 190 -11.77 18.93 -8.44
N MET A 191 -11.38 18.76 -7.18
CA MET A 191 -11.96 19.54 -6.09
C MET A 191 -11.55 21.02 -6.17
N ALA A 192 -10.29 21.30 -6.52
CA ALA A 192 -9.79 22.66 -6.73
C ALA A 192 -10.57 23.34 -7.87
N LYS A 193 -10.78 22.61 -8.98
CA LYS A 193 -11.61 23.06 -10.11
C LYS A 193 -13.05 23.34 -9.68
N LYS A 194 -13.65 22.47 -8.87
CA LYS A 194 -15.03 22.62 -8.36
C LYS A 194 -15.20 23.91 -7.54
N HIS A 195 -14.17 24.31 -6.78
CA HIS A 195 -14.17 25.54 -5.98
C HIS A 195 -13.63 26.77 -6.73
N GLY A 196 -13.27 26.64 -8.01
CA GLY A 196 -12.78 27.75 -8.82
C GLY A 196 -11.37 28.24 -8.47
N LEU A 197 -10.58 27.43 -7.76
CA LEU A 197 -9.18 27.77 -7.45
C LEU A 197 -8.35 27.83 -8.75
N LYS A 198 -7.44 28.80 -8.83
CA LYS A 198 -6.38 28.84 -9.83
C LYS A 198 -5.26 27.91 -9.39
N PHE A 199 -5.17 26.72 -9.99
CA PHE A 199 -4.20 25.71 -9.59
C PHE A 199 -3.27 25.24 -10.72
N LEU A 200 -2.15 24.63 -10.32
CA LEU A 200 -1.21 23.94 -11.19
C LEU A 200 -1.02 22.49 -10.71
N LEU A 201 -1.13 21.52 -11.61
CA LEU A 201 -0.89 20.11 -11.29
C LEU A 201 0.42 19.64 -11.95
N LEU A 202 1.43 19.35 -11.13
CA LEU A 202 2.76 18.93 -11.55
C LEU A 202 2.95 17.42 -11.33
N GLU A 203 3.52 16.72 -12.29
CA GLU A 203 3.86 15.30 -12.19
C GLU A 203 5.30 15.05 -12.66
N GLN A 204 6.07 14.25 -11.91
CA GLN A 204 7.47 13.99 -12.22
C GLN A 204 7.64 13.13 -13.48
N ASP A 205 6.74 12.17 -13.68
CA ASP A 205 6.75 11.26 -14.82
C ASP A 205 5.51 11.57 -15.69
N THR A 206 4.47 10.75 -15.56
CA THR A 206 3.22 10.83 -16.32
C THR A 206 2.03 10.46 -15.43
N LEU A 207 0.82 10.73 -15.92
CA LEU A 207 -0.45 10.49 -15.23
C LEU A 207 -0.56 9.08 -14.63
N GLY A 208 -1.11 9.00 -13.41
CA GLY A 208 -1.46 7.76 -12.73
C GLY A 208 -0.43 7.28 -11.70
N GLY A 209 0.73 7.95 -11.62
CA GLY A 209 1.75 7.70 -10.59
C GLY A 209 2.16 6.23 -10.53
N THR A 210 2.08 5.61 -9.35
CA THR A 210 2.43 4.20 -9.14
C THR A 210 1.75 3.25 -10.14
N VAL A 211 0.47 3.49 -10.50
CA VAL A 211 -0.28 2.61 -11.41
C VAL A 211 0.34 2.59 -12.80
N PHE A 212 0.88 3.71 -13.26
CA PHE A 212 1.56 3.78 -14.56
C PHE A 212 2.79 2.86 -14.63
N THR A 213 3.44 2.61 -13.49
CA THR A 213 4.65 1.76 -13.42
C THR A 213 4.37 0.26 -13.43
N PHE A 214 3.09 -0.14 -13.36
CA PHE A 214 2.70 -1.55 -13.33
C PHE A 214 2.86 -2.21 -14.70
N PRO A 215 3.06 -3.55 -14.75
CA PRO A 215 2.95 -4.31 -15.99
C PRO A 215 1.59 -4.13 -16.65
N ARG A 216 1.53 -4.17 -17.98
CA ARG A 216 0.30 -3.93 -18.76
C ARG A 216 -0.89 -4.78 -18.31
N LYS A 217 -0.66 -6.07 -18.02
CA LYS A 217 -1.69 -7.04 -17.61
C LYS A 217 -1.99 -7.02 -16.09
N LYS A 218 -1.40 -6.11 -15.33
CA LYS A 218 -1.59 -6.08 -13.87
C LYS A 218 -3.04 -5.72 -13.52
N ILE A 219 -3.65 -6.56 -12.70
CA ILE A 219 -4.91 -6.26 -12.03
C ILE A 219 -4.63 -5.36 -10.83
N VAL A 220 -5.44 -4.31 -10.70
CA VAL A 220 -5.39 -3.30 -9.66
C VAL A 220 -6.65 -3.42 -8.83
N MET A 221 -6.47 -3.51 -7.53
CA MET A 221 -7.58 -3.58 -6.58
C MET A 221 -7.89 -2.20 -6.01
N THR A 222 -9.16 -1.86 -5.95
CA THR A 222 -9.70 -0.64 -5.37
C THR A 222 -11.09 -0.90 -4.79
N SER A 223 -11.79 0.15 -4.41
CA SER A 223 -13.16 0.10 -3.91
C SER A 223 -13.95 1.26 -4.50
N PRO A 224 -15.30 1.19 -4.47
CA PRO A 224 -16.13 2.27 -4.96
C PRO A 224 -15.75 3.61 -4.32
N MET A 225 -15.68 4.63 -5.16
CA MET A 225 -15.18 5.96 -4.81
C MET A 225 -16.04 7.03 -5.48
N ASP A 226 -15.98 8.25 -4.99
CA ASP A 226 -16.70 9.40 -5.54
C ASP A 226 -15.68 10.45 -5.99
N LEU A 227 -15.67 10.76 -7.29
CA LEU A 227 -14.76 11.75 -7.85
C LEU A 227 -15.46 13.10 -7.97
N PRO A 228 -14.86 14.19 -7.48
CA PRO A 228 -15.41 15.53 -7.69
C PRO A 228 -15.60 15.81 -9.19
N LEU A 229 -16.71 16.46 -9.56
CA LEU A 229 -17.07 16.78 -10.95
C LEU A 229 -17.21 15.58 -11.92
N PHE A 230 -17.30 14.36 -11.39
CA PHE A 230 -17.51 13.16 -12.21
C PHE A 230 -18.54 12.20 -11.62
N GLY A 231 -18.58 12.08 -10.28
CA GLY A 231 -19.56 11.29 -9.54
C GLY A 231 -19.04 9.94 -9.08
N LYS A 232 -19.98 9.09 -8.65
CA LYS A 232 -19.71 7.77 -8.06
C LYS A 232 -19.23 6.77 -9.10
N ILE A 233 -18.14 6.08 -8.78
CA ILE A 233 -17.52 5.05 -9.59
C ILE A 233 -17.54 3.74 -8.83
N LYS A 234 -18.07 2.69 -9.45
CA LYS A 234 -18.06 1.33 -8.92
C LYS A 234 -16.91 0.56 -9.56
N LEU A 235 -15.75 0.62 -8.93
CA LEU A 235 -14.55 -0.10 -9.36
C LEU A 235 -14.05 -0.95 -8.19
N TYR A 236 -13.75 -2.22 -8.45
CA TYR A 236 -13.29 -3.18 -7.45
C TYR A 236 -11.97 -3.79 -7.90
N GLU A 237 -12.03 -4.67 -8.89
CA GLU A 237 -10.86 -5.21 -9.58
C GLU A 237 -10.86 -4.63 -11.00
N THR A 238 -9.77 -4.01 -11.42
CA THR A 238 -9.66 -3.33 -12.72
C THR A 238 -8.30 -3.57 -13.34
N SER A 239 -8.15 -3.33 -14.64
CA SER A 239 -6.84 -3.34 -15.28
C SER A 239 -6.10 -2.02 -15.08
N LYS A 240 -4.77 -2.03 -15.19
CA LYS A 240 -3.96 -0.80 -15.31
C LYS A 240 -4.53 0.15 -16.37
N THR A 241 -4.83 -0.36 -17.56
CA THR A 241 -5.28 0.43 -18.70
C THR A 241 -6.62 1.12 -18.41
N GLU A 242 -7.61 0.35 -17.96
CA GLU A 242 -8.94 0.87 -17.63
C GLU A 242 -8.87 1.98 -16.56
N LEU A 243 -8.02 1.81 -15.56
CA LEU A 243 -7.82 2.80 -14.52
C LEU A 243 -7.14 4.08 -15.03
N LEU A 244 -6.16 3.97 -15.93
CA LEU A 244 -5.53 5.15 -16.56
C LEU A 244 -6.50 5.86 -17.51
N ASP A 245 -7.28 5.13 -18.29
CA ASP A 245 -8.29 5.67 -19.20
C ASP A 245 -9.38 6.44 -18.42
N LEU A 246 -9.77 5.92 -17.25
CA LEU A 246 -10.65 6.62 -16.33
C LEU A 246 -10.06 7.96 -15.91
N TRP A 247 -8.79 8.00 -15.49
CA TRP A 247 -8.13 9.25 -15.09
C TRP A 247 -8.05 10.26 -16.23
N GLN A 248 -7.67 9.82 -17.43
CA GLN A 248 -7.62 10.67 -18.61
C GLN A 248 -9.01 11.23 -18.94
N THR A 249 -10.04 10.39 -18.90
CA THR A 249 -11.43 10.78 -19.19
C THR A 249 -11.91 11.84 -18.20
N VAL A 250 -11.66 11.64 -16.91
CA VAL A 250 -12.08 12.55 -15.84
C VAL A 250 -11.40 13.91 -15.99
N LEU A 251 -10.08 13.94 -16.23
CA LEU A 251 -9.33 15.18 -16.41
C LEU A 251 -9.75 15.92 -17.69
N LYS A 252 -9.90 15.20 -18.81
CA LYS A 252 -10.32 15.77 -20.10
C LYS A 252 -11.72 16.38 -20.04
N LYS A 253 -12.70 15.68 -19.43
CA LYS A 253 -14.06 16.21 -19.26
C LYS A 253 -14.11 17.50 -18.44
N ASN A 254 -13.13 17.71 -17.56
CA ASN A 254 -13.06 18.86 -16.66
C ASN A 254 -12.05 19.92 -17.10
N ASN A 255 -11.45 19.76 -18.28
CA ASN A 255 -10.41 20.65 -18.82
C ASN A 255 -9.26 20.88 -17.84
N ILE A 256 -8.80 19.82 -17.18
CA ILE A 256 -7.66 19.85 -16.26
C ILE A 256 -6.43 19.32 -17.01
N THR A 257 -5.37 20.12 -17.02
CA THR A 257 -4.09 19.76 -17.63
C THR A 257 -3.11 19.27 -16.56
N VAL A 258 -2.37 18.22 -16.88
CA VAL A 258 -1.27 17.72 -16.06
C VAL A 258 0.02 18.20 -16.70
N ASN A 259 0.86 18.88 -15.94
CA ASN A 259 2.21 19.21 -16.37
C ASN A 259 3.12 18.04 -16.04
N GLU A 260 3.22 17.13 -17.00
CA GLU A 260 4.09 15.95 -16.92
C GLU A 260 5.57 16.33 -17.03
N ASN A 261 6.47 15.40 -16.67
CA ASN A 261 7.92 15.60 -16.70
C ASN A 261 8.39 16.86 -15.92
N SER A 262 7.68 17.20 -14.84
CA SER A 262 7.83 18.40 -14.02
C SER A 262 8.13 18.01 -12.56
N LYS A 263 9.24 17.29 -12.35
CA LYS A 263 9.67 16.88 -11.00
C LYS A 263 9.98 18.12 -10.16
N VAL A 264 9.29 18.28 -9.04
CA VAL A 264 9.58 19.34 -8.08
C VAL A 264 10.83 18.98 -7.27
N ASP A 265 11.79 19.90 -7.22
CA ASP A 265 13.04 19.73 -6.49
C ASP A 265 13.00 20.40 -5.10
N SER A 266 12.40 21.61 -5.01
CA SER A 266 12.32 22.35 -3.76
C SER A 266 11.03 23.16 -3.64
N ILE A 267 10.59 23.33 -2.39
CA ILE A 267 9.50 24.23 -1.98
C ILE A 267 10.07 25.17 -0.94
N ILE A 268 10.06 26.47 -1.23
CA ILE A 268 10.64 27.51 -0.38
C ILE A 268 9.51 28.45 0.04
N SER A 269 9.44 28.78 1.33
CA SER A 269 8.49 29.77 1.85
C SER A 269 9.12 31.16 1.80
N GLU A 270 8.48 32.11 1.11
CA GLU A 270 8.89 33.51 0.94
C GLU A 270 7.64 34.40 1.08
N ASP A 271 7.66 35.42 1.95
CA ASP A 271 6.58 36.42 2.06
C ASP A 271 5.14 35.86 2.14
N GLU A 272 4.93 34.83 2.97
CA GLU A 272 3.64 34.12 3.13
C GLU A 272 3.12 33.38 1.88
N ILE A 273 3.97 33.20 0.87
CA ILE A 273 3.71 32.37 -0.32
C ILE A 273 4.80 31.30 -0.47
N PHE A 274 4.56 30.35 -1.37
CA PHE A 274 5.49 29.27 -1.69
C PHE A 274 6.06 29.44 -3.08
N LYS A 275 7.37 29.37 -3.17
CA LYS A 275 8.11 29.22 -4.42
C LYS A 275 8.40 27.73 -4.66
N VAL A 276 7.82 27.18 -5.71
CA VAL A 276 8.00 25.79 -6.14
C VAL A 276 8.93 25.77 -7.34
N VAL A 277 10.04 25.05 -7.20
CA VAL A 277 11.09 24.96 -8.23
C VAL A 277 11.14 23.54 -8.78
N THR A 278 11.05 23.39 -10.10
CA THR A 278 11.21 22.09 -10.78
C THR A 278 12.68 21.77 -11.00
N LEU A 279 13.01 20.50 -11.19
CA LEU A 279 14.36 20.04 -11.53
C LEU A 279 14.90 20.67 -12.83
N LYS A 280 14.01 21.09 -13.73
CA LYS A 280 14.36 21.78 -14.99
C LYS A 280 14.63 23.28 -14.79
N GLY A 281 14.36 23.83 -13.60
CA GLY A 281 14.56 25.23 -13.26
C GLY A 281 13.30 26.10 -13.40
N ASP A 282 12.15 25.54 -13.77
CA ASP A 282 10.89 26.29 -13.80
C ASP A 282 10.50 26.72 -12.39
N GLN A 283 10.01 27.95 -12.25
CA GLN A 283 9.62 28.53 -10.97
C GLN A 283 8.16 28.94 -11.01
N HIS A 284 7.40 28.50 -10.02
CA HIS A 284 6.00 28.86 -9.84
C HIS A 284 5.76 29.34 -8.42
N THR A 285 4.88 30.32 -8.25
CA THR A 285 4.48 30.81 -6.93
C THR A 285 3.06 30.38 -6.59
N SER A 286 2.82 29.96 -5.35
CA SER A 286 1.53 29.51 -4.86
C SER A 286 1.24 29.98 -3.45
N ALA A 287 -0.03 30.22 -3.11
CA ALA A 287 -0.41 30.48 -1.72
C ALA A 287 -0.42 29.21 -0.86
N THR A 288 -0.77 28.06 -1.46
CA THR A 288 -0.79 26.76 -0.79
C THR A 288 -0.19 25.66 -1.65
N VAL A 289 0.26 24.57 -1.03
CA VAL A 289 0.82 23.40 -1.73
C VAL A 289 0.15 22.13 -1.23
N LEU A 290 -0.28 21.26 -2.15
CA LEU A 290 -0.74 19.90 -1.85
C LEU A 290 0.28 18.88 -2.35
N LEU A 291 0.89 18.15 -1.43
CA LEU A 291 1.79 17.04 -1.71
C LEU A 291 0.99 15.73 -1.85
N ALA A 292 0.90 15.23 -3.07
CA ALA A 292 0.21 14.00 -3.46
C ALA A 292 1.16 12.99 -4.14
N ILE A 293 2.43 13.00 -3.75
CA ILE A 293 3.54 12.26 -4.38
C ILE A 293 3.62 10.76 -4.05
N GLY A 294 2.74 10.26 -3.17
CA GLY A 294 2.72 8.86 -2.73
C GLY A 294 3.93 8.46 -1.86
N ARG A 295 4.11 7.16 -1.59
CA ARG A 295 5.26 6.65 -0.80
C ARG A 295 6.28 5.86 -1.61
N ARG A 296 5.91 5.35 -2.79
CA ARG A 296 6.86 4.59 -3.62
C ARG A 296 8.09 5.40 -4.01
N GLY A 297 7.97 6.73 -4.07
CA GLY A 297 9.09 7.64 -4.32
C GLY A 297 9.93 7.21 -5.51
N THR A 298 11.26 7.31 -5.36
CA THR A 298 12.22 6.79 -6.33
C THR A 298 12.54 5.32 -6.00
N PRO A 299 12.64 4.41 -7.00
CA PRO A 299 13.10 3.05 -6.75
C PRO A 299 14.44 3.04 -6.01
N ARG A 300 14.55 2.20 -4.98
CA ARG A 300 15.79 2.05 -4.22
C ARG A 300 16.89 1.52 -5.12
N LYS A 301 17.99 2.26 -5.16
CA LYS A 301 19.22 1.85 -5.85
C LYS A 301 20.01 0.85 -5.00
N LEU A 302 20.69 -0.09 -5.65
CA LEU A 302 21.61 -1.01 -4.99
C LEU A 302 22.98 -0.37 -4.73
N ASN A 303 23.31 0.70 -5.45
CA ASN A 303 24.57 1.43 -5.44
C ASN A 303 25.76 0.49 -5.75
N ILE A 304 25.62 -0.30 -6.81
CA ILE A 304 26.63 -1.27 -7.26
C ILE A 304 27.23 -0.89 -8.61
N PRO A 305 28.47 -1.34 -8.92
CA PRO A 305 29.04 -1.18 -10.24
C PRO A 305 28.14 -1.73 -11.35
N GLY A 306 27.94 -0.95 -12.42
CA GLY A 306 27.14 -1.34 -13.58
C GLY A 306 25.63 -1.14 -13.45
N GLU A 307 25.13 -0.68 -12.30
CA GLU A 307 23.69 -0.41 -12.08
C GLU A 307 23.10 0.63 -13.06
N MET A 308 23.93 1.51 -13.61
CA MET A 308 23.52 2.55 -14.56
C MET A 308 23.50 2.10 -16.03
N LYS A 309 23.79 0.82 -16.32
CA LYS A 309 23.76 0.28 -17.69
C LYS A 309 22.32 0.23 -18.23
N GLU A 310 22.15 0.36 -19.55
CA GLU A 310 20.84 0.39 -20.23
C GLU A 310 20.02 -0.90 -20.03
N LYS A 311 20.70 -2.04 -19.78
CA LYS A 311 20.07 -3.34 -19.47
C LYS A 311 19.43 -3.42 -18.08
N VAL A 312 19.56 -2.37 -17.26
CA VAL A 312 19.05 -2.33 -15.87
C VAL A 312 17.78 -1.48 -15.81
N ALA A 313 16.71 -2.09 -15.33
CA ALA A 313 15.40 -1.44 -15.19
C ALA A 313 14.82 -1.61 -13.78
N TYR A 314 14.00 -0.65 -13.36
CA TYR A 314 13.32 -0.66 -12.05
C TYR A 314 11.81 -0.82 -12.18
N ARG A 315 11.34 -1.03 -13.41
CA ARG A 315 9.93 -1.13 -13.79
C ARG A 315 9.84 -2.14 -14.93
N LEU A 316 8.83 -3.00 -14.87
CA LEU A 316 8.50 -3.93 -15.93
C LEU A 316 7.16 -3.49 -16.52
N LEU A 317 7.18 -2.92 -17.73
CA LEU A 317 5.98 -2.36 -18.37
C LEU A 317 5.34 -3.37 -19.33
N GLU A 318 6.14 -3.93 -20.23
CA GLU A 318 5.69 -4.81 -21.33
C GLU A 318 6.45 -6.15 -21.30
N PRO A 319 6.15 -7.05 -20.35
CA PRO A 319 6.79 -8.36 -20.29
C PRO A 319 6.61 -9.18 -21.57
N GLU A 320 5.50 -9.00 -22.28
CA GLU A 320 5.21 -9.69 -23.54
C GLU A 320 6.19 -9.36 -24.67
N ALA A 321 6.87 -8.21 -24.60
CA ALA A 321 7.87 -7.79 -25.59
C ALA A 321 9.26 -8.42 -25.33
N ILE A 322 9.43 -9.14 -24.21
CA ILE A 322 10.70 -9.72 -23.78
C ILE A 322 10.62 -11.23 -23.93
N SER A 323 11.39 -11.77 -24.87
CA SER A 323 11.46 -13.20 -25.13
C SER A 323 12.90 -13.64 -25.43
N SER A 324 13.19 -14.90 -25.12
CA SER A 324 14.49 -15.56 -25.34
C SER A 324 15.66 -14.83 -24.66
N LYS A 325 15.45 -14.27 -23.46
CA LYS A 325 16.47 -13.56 -22.67
C LYS A 325 16.83 -14.30 -21.38
N HIS A 326 18.06 -14.10 -20.91
CA HIS A 326 18.48 -14.37 -19.54
C HIS A 326 18.19 -13.14 -18.68
N VAL A 327 17.23 -13.27 -17.77
CA VAL A 327 16.74 -12.15 -16.96
C VAL A 327 17.03 -12.39 -15.49
N ILE A 328 17.70 -11.42 -14.86
CA ILE A 328 17.90 -11.41 -13.42
C ILE A 328 16.86 -10.47 -12.80
N VAL A 329 16.05 -10.99 -11.89
CA VAL A 329 15.11 -10.20 -11.09
C VAL A 329 15.63 -10.14 -9.65
N VAL A 330 15.80 -8.93 -9.11
CA VAL A 330 16.32 -8.73 -7.75
C VAL A 330 15.20 -8.23 -6.85
N GLY A 331 14.88 -8.98 -5.79
CA GLY A 331 13.91 -8.56 -4.77
C GLY A 331 13.08 -9.73 -4.22
N GLY A 332 12.42 -9.48 -3.08
CA GLY A 332 11.59 -10.50 -2.42
C GLY A 332 10.22 -10.00 -1.94
N GLY A 333 9.72 -8.94 -2.56
CA GLY A 333 8.33 -8.50 -2.40
C GLY A 333 7.48 -8.92 -3.59
N ASP A 334 6.16 -8.68 -3.49
CA ASP A 334 5.20 -9.06 -4.55
C ASP A 334 5.59 -8.52 -5.93
N SER A 335 6.09 -7.28 -6.02
CA SER A 335 6.51 -6.70 -7.30
C SER A 335 7.64 -7.48 -7.98
N ALA A 336 8.57 -8.06 -7.21
CA ALA A 336 9.66 -8.88 -7.76
C ALA A 336 9.12 -10.23 -8.23
N VAL A 337 8.33 -10.91 -7.39
CA VAL A 337 7.78 -12.23 -7.69
C VAL A 337 6.81 -12.20 -8.86
N GLU A 338 5.88 -11.24 -8.89
CA GLU A 338 4.95 -11.07 -10.02
C GLU A 338 5.71 -10.79 -11.33
N SER A 339 6.74 -9.95 -11.28
CA SER A 339 7.56 -9.65 -12.48
C SER A 339 8.32 -10.87 -12.96
N ALA A 340 8.92 -11.66 -12.06
CA ALA A 340 9.58 -12.90 -12.41
C ALA A 340 8.61 -13.91 -13.05
N LEU A 341 7.41 -14.07 -12.47
CA LEU A 341 6.35 -14.93 -13.02
C LEU A 341 5.89 -14.49 -14.41
N LEU A 342 5.72 -13.18 -14.63
CA LEU A 342 5.33 -12.65 -15.94
C LEU A 342 6.39 -12.86 -17.03
N LEU A 343 7.66 -12.93 -16.65
CA LEU A 343 8.79 -13.13 -17.58
C LEU A 343 9.10 -14.62 -17.82
N ALA A 344 8.72 -15.51 -16.90
CA ALA A 344 9.14 -16.91 -16.85
C ALA A 344 8.73 -17.75 -18.06
N ASP A 345 7.62 -17.41 -18.73
CA ASP A 345 7.09 -18.26 -19.81
C ASP A 345 7.89 -18.15 -21.11
N GLN A 346 8.64 -17.05 -21.31
CA GLN A 346 9.37 -16.79 -22.55
C GLN A 346 10.88 -16.61 -22.35
N ASN A 347 11.37 -16.69 -21.10
CA ASN A 347 12.72 -16.30 -20.73
C ASN A 347 13.34 -17.24 -19.69
N HIS A 348 14.66 -17.23 -19.60
CA HIS A 348 15.38 -17.86 -18.50
C HIS A 348 15.48 -16.87 -17.33
N VAL A 349 14.67 -17.07 -16.29
CA VAL A 349 14.53 -16.12 -15.18
C VAL A 349 15.22 -16.63 -13.92
N ILE A 350 16.11 -15.81 -13.36
CA ILE A 350 16.70 -16.02 -12.03
C ILE A 350 16.17 -14.93 -11.09
N LEU A 351 15.49 -15.35 -10.02
CA LEU A 351 15.03 -14.47 -8.95
C LEU A 351 16.03 -14.49 -7.79
N SER A 352 16.77 -13.41 -7.62
CA SER A 352 17.73 -13.20 -6.53
C SER A 352 17.07 -12.46 -5.36
N TYR A 353 17.21 -13.02 -4.16
CA TYR A 353 16.74 -12.40 -2.93
C TYR A 353 17.70 -12.59 -1.77
N ARG A 354 17.99 -11.50 -1.05
CA ARG A 354 18.99 -11.42 0.01
C ARG A 354 18.68 -12.21 1.29
N ASN A 355 17.43 -12.59 1.52
CA ASN A 355 17.04 -13.32 2.73
C ASN A 355 16.85 -14.81 2.43
N GLU A 356 16.84 -15.61 3.49
CA GLU A 356 16.65 -17.06 3.44
C GLU A 356 15.20 -17.47 3.08
N VAL A 357 14.21 -16.59 3.30
CA VAL A 357 12.78 -16.89 3.08
C VAL A 357 12.01 -15.63 2.64
N PHE A 358 11.07 -15.78 1.70
CA PHE A 358 10.12 -14.72 1.33
C PHE A 358 9.07 -14.50 2.44
N ASN A 359 9.27 -13.46 3.25
CA ASN A 359 8.40 -13.12 4.38
C ASN A 359 7.38 -12.00 4.09
N ARG A 360 7.32 -11.52 2.84
CA ARG A 360 6.56 -10.31 2.46
C ARG A 360 5.61 -10.50 1.30
N ILE A 361 5.60 -11.67 0.68
CA ILE A 361 4.78 -11.93 -0.51
C ILE A 361 3.40 -12.45 -0.10
N LYS A 362 2.39 -12.10 -0.89
CA LYS A 362 1.03 -12.59 -0.70
C LYS A 362 0.99 -14.12 -0.89
N PRO A 363 0.04 -14.83 -0.25
CA PRO A 363 -0.03 -16.29 -0.33
C PRO A 363 -0.20 -16.80 -1.76
N GLN A 364 -1.01 -16.10 -2.57
CA GLN A 364 -1.20 -16.41 -3.99
C GLN A 364 0.11 -16.34 -4.78
N ASN A 365 0.91 -15.29 -4.56
CA ASN A 365 2.21 -15.11 -5.22
C ASN A 365 3.21 -16.17 -4.75
N SER A 366 3.19 -16.54 -3.46
CA SER A 366 4.01 -17.64 -2.92
C SER A 366 3.68 -18.97 -3.59
N MET A 367 2.39 -19.32 -3.69
CA MET A 367 1.95 -20.56 -4.35
C MET A 367 2.34 -20.58 -5.83
N ALA A 368 2.14 -19.46 -6.54
CA ALA A 368 2.49 -19.34 -7.95
C ALA A 368 4.01 -19.46 -8.19
N LEU A 369 4.83 -18.83 -7.34
CA LEU A 369 6.29 -18.94 -7.38
C LEU A 369 6.75 -20.37 -7.13
N ASN A 370 6.26 -21.02 -6.07
CA ASN A 370 6.64 -22.40 -5.74
C ASN A 370 6.30 -23.37 -6.89
N LYS A 371 5.14 -23.18 -7.53
CA LYS A 371 4.75 -23.94 -8.72
C LYS A 371 5.73 -23.70 -9.88
N ALA A 372 6.07 -22.44 -10.17
CA ALA A 372 7.01 -22.10 -11.24
C ALA A 372 8.42 -22.65 -11.00
N VAL A 373 8.88 -22.67 -9.75
CA VAL A 373 10.16 -23.28 -9.36
C VAL A 373 10.12 -24.80 -9.53
N ALA A 374 9.05 -25.46 -9.08
CA ALA A 374 8.89 -26.90 -9.23
C ALA A 374 8.82 -27.34 -10.70
N GLU A 375 8.28 -26.49 -11.57
CA GLU A 375 8.24 -26.69 -13.03
C GLU A 375 9.55 -26.29 -13.73
N GLY A 376 10.55 -25.79 -13.01
CA GLY A 376 11.83 -25.35 -13.58
C GLY A 376 11.77 -24.06 -14.41
N ARG A 377 10.67 -23.31 -14.35
CA ARG A 377 10.46 -22.06 -15.10
C ARG A 377 11.19 -20.86 -14.48
N ILE A 378 11.42 -20.90 -13.16
CA ILE A 378 12.14 -19.86 -12.43
C ILE A 378 13.18 -20.52 -11.54
N GLU A 379 14.41 -20.05 -11.64
CA GLU A 379 15.46 -20.36 -10.69
C GLU A 379 15.45 -19.33 -9.55
N VAL A 380 15.36 -19.78 -8.29
CA VAL A 380 15.38 -18.87 -7.14
C VAL A 380 16.72 -18.99 -6.41
N ARG A 381 17.37 -17.86 -6.18
CA ARG A 381 18.61 -17.74 -5.39
C ARG A 381 18.33 -16.96 -4.11
N LEU A 382 18.08 -17.67 -3.02
CA LEU A 382 17.93 -17.10 -1.68
C LEU A 382 19.30 -16.79 -1.08
N SER A 383 19.31 -15.96 -0.04
CA SER A 383 20.55 -15.48 0.60
C SER A 383 21.57 -14.96 -0.43
N SER A 384 21.09 -14.26 -1.47
CA SER A 384 21.92 -13.76 -2.54
C SER A 384 21.84 -12.24 -2.70
N ASN A 385 22.99 -11.61 -2.96
CA ASN A 385 23.11 -10.18 -3.22
C ASN A 385 23.81 -9.94 -4.55
N LEU A 386 23.23 -9.08 -5.38
CA LEU A 386 23.86 -8.63 -6.62
C LEU A 386 25.00 -7.66 -6.30
N LEU A 387 26.23 -7.98 -6.72
CA LEU A 387 27.44 -7.22 -6.42
C LEU A 387 27.90 -6.32 -7.56
N SER A 388 27.81 -6.79 -8.81
CA SER A 388 28.11 -5.98 -10.00
C SER A 388 27.35 -6.46 -11.22
N ILE A 389 27.20 -5.58 -12.21
CA ILE A 389 26.55 -5.83 -13.50
C ILE A 389 27.55 -5.49 -14.59
N GLU A 390 28.08 -6.50 -15.25
CA GLU A 390 28.94 -6.37 -16.42
C GLU A 390 28.09 -6.39 -17.71
N ASP A 391 28.74 -6.30 -18.87
CA ASP A 391 28.05 -6.22 -20.16
C ASP A 391 27.21 -7.47 -20.47
N ASP A 392 27.77 -8.67 -20.27
CA ASP A 392 27.09 -9.95 -20.55
C ASP A 392 26.83 -10.80 -19.30
N THR A 393 27.34 -10.38 -18.14
CA THR A 393 27.28 -11.16 -16.90
C THR A 393 26.95 -10.30 -15.68
N VAL A 394 26.48 -10.96 -14.62
CA VAL A 394 26.36 -10.41 -13.27
C VAL A 394 27.18 -11.22 -12.29
N ILE A 395 27.61 -10.58 -11.21
CA ILE A 395 28.22 -11.24 -10.06
C ILE A 395 27.21 -11.22 -8.91
N LEU A 396 26.79 -12.40 -8.45
CA LEU A 396 26.00 -12.58 -7.23
C LEU A 396 26.92 -13.10 -6.12
N SER A 397 26.79 -12.56 -4.92
CA SER A 397 27.26 -13.22 -3.70
C SER A 397 26.15 -14.13 -3.19
N VAL A 398 26.42 -15.42 -2.94
CA VAL A 398 25.43 -16.41 -2.52
C VAL A 398 25.85 -17.06 -1.20
N GLY A 399 24.88 -17.22 -0.29
CA GLY A 399 25.07 -17.88 1.00
C GLY A 399 25.72 -16.99 2.06
N LYS A 400 25.94 -17.54 3.26
CA LYS A 400 26.53 -16.81 4.39
C LYS A 400 28.04 -16.60 4.25
N GLU A 401 28.70 -17.48 3.50
CA GLU A 401 30.14 -17.43 3.23
C GLU A 401 30.48 -16.50 2.05
N GLY A 402 29.46 -16.02 1.32
CA GLY A 402 29.60 -14.98 0.31
C GLY A 402 30.22 -15.45 -1.00
N GLU A 403 30.02 -16.72 -1.38
CA GLU A 403 30.57 -17.28 -2.62
C GLU A 403 30.10 -16.47 -3.83
N ASN A 404 31.06 -16.06 -4.67
CA ASN A 404 30.77 -15.27 -5.86
C ASN A 404 30.39 -16.19 -7.03
N LEU A 405 29.16 -16.06 -7.49
CA LEU A 405 28.62 -16.75 -8.64
C LEU A 405 28.49 -15.77 -9.82
N THR A 406 29.13 -16.11 -10.93
CA THR A 406 29.00 -15.36 -12.18
C THR A 406 27.90 -15.97 -13.04
N LEU A 407 26.94 -15.17 -13.46
CA LEU A 407 25.80 -15.61 -14.26
C LEU A 407 25.67 -14.77 -15.52
N LYS A 408 25.36 -15.41 -16.65
CA LYS A 408 25.03 -14.70 -17.89
C LYS A 408 23.69 -13.98 -17.74
N ASN A 409 23.60 -12.75 -18.26
CA ASN A 409 22.34 -12.03 -18.29
C ASN A 409 22.24 -11.02 -19.44
N ASP A 410 21.06 -10.93 -20.02
CA ASP A 410 20.70 -9.88 -20.99
C ASP A 410 20.04 -8.69 -20.30
N LEU A 411 19.22 -8.92 -19.26
CA LEU A 411 18.44 -7.88 -18.57
C LEU A 411 18.51 -8.05 -17.05
N VAL A 412 18.45 -6.93 -16.33
CA VAL A 412 18.34 -6.90 -14.85
C VAL A 412 17.16 -6.04 -14.44
N TYR A 413 16.23 -6.61 -13.67
CA TYR A 413 15.15 -5.88 -13.04
C TYR A 413 15.36 -5.78 -11.53
N ILE A 414 15.43 -4.55 -11.02
CA ILE A 414 15.67 -4.28 -9.59
C ILE A 414 14.37 -3.83 -8.92
N PHE A 415 13.88 -4.65 -8.00
CA PHE A 415 12.69 -4.40 -7.17
C PHE A 415 13.04 -4.44 -5.67
N ALA A 416 14.02 -3.61 -5.27
CA ALA A 416 14.52 -3.52 -3.90
C ALA A 416 13.64 -2.68 -2.94
N GLY A 417 12.49 -2.21 -3.41
CA GLY A 417 11.58 -1.30 -2.69
C GLY A 417 11.71 0.15 -3.16
N GLY A 418 10.94 1.03 -2.55
CA GLY A 418 10.99 2.48 -2.78
C GLY A 418 11.70 3.21 -1.64
N GLU A 419 12.28 4.36 -1.94
CA GLU A 419 12.74 5.30 -0.93
C GLU A 419 11.67 6.36 -0.70
N LEU A 420 11.33 6.57 0.58
CA LEU A 420 10.46 7.68 0.94
C LEU A 420 11.16 9.00 0.58
N PRO A 421 10.43 10.02 0.12
CA PRO A 421 11.00 11.31 -0.23
C PRO A 421 11.34 12.12 1.04
N THR A 422 11.98 11.52 2.04
CA THR A 422 12.22 12.11 3.36
C THR A 422 13.03 13.39 3.25
N GLN A 423 14.15 13.34 2.52
CA GLN A 423 15.01 14.51 2.29
C GLN A 423 14.26 15.66 1.60
N PHE A 424 13.37 15.35 0.65
CA PHE A 424 12.56 16.37 -0.02
C PHE A 424 11.58 17.04 0.95
N LEU A 425 10.91 16.24 1.80
CA LEU A 425 9.98 16.76 2.80
C LEU A 425 10.70 17.58 3.87
N GLU A 426 11.86 17.11 4.34
CA GLU A 426 12.69 17.83 5.32
C GLU A 426 13.21 19.16 4.76
N LYS A 427 13.64 19.19 3.49
CA LYS A 427 14.01 20.44 2.79
C LYS A 427 12.84 21.43 2.72
N ALA A 428 11.61 20.93 2.61
CA ALA A 428 10.40 21.76 2.66
C ALA A 428 9.99 22.15 4.10
N GLY A 429 10.78 21.79 5.12
CA GLY A 429 10.51 22.10 6.54
C GLY A 429 9.54 21.13 7.23
N ILE A 430 9.12 20.06 6.55
CA ILE A 430 8.15 19.09 7.07
C ILE A 430 8.86 18.11 7.99
N LYS A 431 8.36 18.01 9.23
CA LYS A 431 8.89 17.10 10.24
C LYS A 431 8.39 15.68 9.97
N ILE A 432 9.33 14.75 9.90
CA ILE A 432 9.04 13.32 9.82
C ILE A 432 9.17 12.74 11.23
N THR A 433 8.14 12.00 11.65
CA THR A 433 8.11 11.35 12.95
C THR A 433 7.90 9.86 12.78
N LYS A 434 8.55 9.10 13.64
CA LYS A 434 8.38 7.65 13.69
C LYS A 434 7.22 7.34 14.62
N LYS A 435 6.12 6.84 14.06
CA LYS A 435 4.88 6.54 14.78
C LYS A 435 4.88 5.10 15.26
N PHE A 436 4.60 4.89 16.56
CA PHE A 436 4.58 3.56 17.21
C PHE A 436 3.17 3.25 17.71
N GLY A 437 2.39 2.53 16.90
CA GLY A 437 1.03 2.13 17.28
C GLY A 437 0.03 3.29 17.37
N GLU A 438 0.26 4.37 16.62
CA GLU A 438 -0.63 5.53 16.61
C GLU A 438 -1.96 5.20 15.92
N THR A 439 -3.06 5.71 16.46
CA THR A 439 -4.40 5.47 15.91
C THR A 439 -4.70 6.47 14.80
N VAL A 440 -4.99 5.95 13.61
CA VAL A 440 -5.35 6.75 12.43
C VAL A 440 -6.86 6.89 12.32
N LEU A 441 -7.58 5.79 12.54
CA LEU A 441 -9.04 5.77 12.55
C LEU A 441 -9.54 5.07 13.82
N LYS A 442 -10.47 5.74 14.49
CA LYS A 442 -11.22 5.27 15.64
C LYS A 442 -12.65 5.81 15.50
N HIS A 443 -13.64 5.03 15.91
CA HIS A 443 -15.00 5.52 16.06
C HIS A 443 -15.11 6.48 17.24
#